data_AF-A0A2V2MV68-F1
#
_entry.id   AF-A0A2V2MV68-F1
#
_cell.length_a   1.000
_cell.length_b   1.000
_cell.length_c   1.000
_cell.angle_alpha   90.00
_cell.angle_beta   90.00
_cell.angle_gamma   90.00
#
_symmetry.space_group_name_H-M   'P 1'
#
loop_
_entity.id
_entity.type
_entity.pdbx_description
1 polymer ?
#
loop_
_entity_poly.entity_id
_entity_poly.type
_entity_poly.pdbx_seq_one_letter_code
_entity_poly.pdbx_strand_id
1 'polypeptide(L)'
;MVEKHFDTFKNELRADKISLRSNEALFGHIFVSFICLYIYCAILNRLKAAKLLTQISPHDLLTKFSKVYAYQVGEGTELSEVPKRVRDLSRKLNYPIFPN
;
A
#
# COMPACT_ATOMS: atom_id res chain seq x y z
N MET A 1 -5.50 18.36 -5.69
CA MET A 1 -6.03 17.27 -6.55
C MET A 1 -6.67 16.14 -5.75
N VAL A 2 -6.07 15.69 -4.64
CA VAL A 2 -6.68 14.69 -3.73
C VAL A 2 -8.00 15.18 -3.10
N GLU A 3 -8.09 16.46 -2.69
CA GLU A 3 -9.32 17.04 -2.12
C GLU A 3 -10.54 16.93 -3.03
N LYS A 4 -10.35 17.17 -4.33
CA LYS A 4 -11.46 17.16 -5.29
C LYS A 4 -12.03 15.75 -5.50
N HIS A 5 -11.17 14.74 -5.45
CA HIS A 5 -11.60 13.34 -5.54
C HIS A 5 -12.20 12.85 -4.22
N PHE A 6 -11.72 13.38 -3.09
CA PHE A 6 -12.27 13.12 -1.77
C PHE A 6 -13.67 13.73 -1.59
N ASP A 7 -13.92 14.94 -2.09
CA ASP A 7 -15.26 15.56 -2.05
C ASP A 7 -16.26 14.84 -2.98
N THR A 8 -15.83 14.36 -4.15
CA THR A 8 -16.67 13.51 -5.00
C THR A 8 -17.02 12.19 -4.31
N PHE A 9 -16.02 11.50 -3.77
CA PHE A 9 -16.19 10.24 -3.03
C PHE A 9 -17.12 10.39 -1.81
N LYS A 10 -16.96 11.48 -1.06
CA LYS A 10 -17.81 11.83 0.08
C LYS A 10 -19.25 12.17 -0.31
N ASN A 11 -19.47 12.80 -1.47
CA ASN A 11 -20.80 13.13 -1.95
C ASN A 11 -21.53 11.91 -2.50
N GLU A 12 -20.84 11.02 -3.21
CA GLU A 12 -21.39 9.74 -3.68
C GLU A 12 -21.78 8.85 -2.48
N LEU A 13 -20.91 8.71 -1.48
CA LEU A 13 -21.20 7.96 -0.24
C LEU A 13 -22.33 8.56 0.60
N ARG A 14 -22.55 9.88 0.53
CA ARG A 14 -23.67 10.56 1.22
C ARG A 14 -24.98 10.42 0.47
N ALA A 15 -24.95 10.25 -0.85
CA ALA A 15 -26.15 10.05 -1.66
C ALA A 15 -26.77 8.66 -1.43
N ASP A 16 -25.94 7.64 -1.12
CA ASP A 16 -26.37 6.27 -0.80
C ASP A 16 -26.91 6.08 0.64
N LYS A 17 -27.24 7.17 1.33
CA LYS A 17 -27.59 7.19 2.77
C LYS A 17 -28.88 6.48 3.18
N ILE A 18 -29.72 5.99 2.27
CA ILE A 18 -31.11 5.60 2.63
C ILE A 18 -31.45 4.19 2.16
N SER A 19 -30.67 3.21 2.66
CA SER A 19 -31.15 1.85 2.94
C SER A 19 -30.18 1.17 3.93
N LEU A 20 -30.08 1.73 5.13
CA LEU A 20 -29.32 1.24 6.27
C LEU A 20 -29.66 -0.23 6.61
N ARG A 21 -28.67 -1.15 6.56
CA ARG A 21 -28.76 -2.44 7.25
C ARG A 21 -27.51 -2.92 8.03
N SER A 22 -26.37 -2.23 7.99
CA SER A 22 -25.36 -2.36 9.06
C SER A 22 -24.35 -1.21 9.02
N ASN A 23 -24.42 -0.30 9.99
CA ASN A 23 -23.49 0.82 10.10
C ASN A 23 -22.04 0.35 10.28
N GLU A 24 -21.84 -0.81 10.90
CA GLU A 24 -20.55 -1.36 11.30
C GLU A 24 -19.73 -1.78 10.08
N ALA A 25 -20.36 -2.41 9.09
CA ALA A 25 -19.70 -2.79 7.84
C ALA A 25 -19.28 -1.56 7.02
N LEU A 26 -20.11 -0.51 7.02
CA LEU A 26 -19.79 0.75 6.35
C LEU A 26 -18.61 1.46 7.03
N PHE A 27 -18.63 1.57 8.36
CA PHE A 27 -17.51 2.14 9.11
C PHE A 27 -16.23 1.32 8.94
N GLY A 28 -16.32 -0.01 8.97
CA GLY A 28 -15.20 -0.90 8.68
C GLY A 28 -14.63 -0.68 7.28
N HIS A 29 -15.49 -0.57 6.27
CA HIS A 29 -15.07 -0.30 4.89
C HIS A 29 -14.36 1.05 4.75
N ILE A 30 -14.92 2.11 5.35
CA ILE A 30 -14.32 3.45 5.33
C ILE A 30 -12.98 3.46 6.06
N PHE A 31 -12.90 2.78 7.22
CA PHE A 31 -11.68 2.68 8.00
C PHE A 31 -10.56 1.95 7.25
N VAL A 32 -10.86 0.79 6.66
CA VAL A 32 -9.89 0.04 5.84
C VAL A 32 -9.47 0.87 4.62
N SER A 33 -10.43 1.53 3.97
CA SER A 33 -10.15 2.42 2.83
C SER A 33 -9.21 3.56 3.21
N PHE A 34 -9.40 4.15 4.40
CA PHE A 34 -8.52 5.20 4.93
C PHE A 34 -7.10 4.68 5.20
N ILE A 35 -6.96 3.49 5.79
CA ILE A 35 -5.63 2.86 6.00
C ILE A 35 -4.95 2.59 4.67
N CYS A 36 -5.66 1.99 3.71
CA CYS A 36 -5.13 1.72 2.37
C CYS A 36 -4.65 3.00 1.70
N LEU A 37 -5.42 4.09 1.80
CA LEU A 37 -5.06 5.39 1.26
C LEU A 37 -3.83 5.99 1.95
N TYR A 38 -3.77 5.92 3.28
CA TYR A 38 -2.63 6.40 4.05
C TYR A 38 -1.34 5.68 3.65
N ILE A 39 -1.39 4.35 3.55
CA ILE A 39 -0.25 3.53 3.10
C ILE A 39 0.14 3.89 1.67
N TYR A 40 -0.84 4.02 0.77
CA TYR A 40 -0.59 4.42 -0.62
C TYR A 40 0.11 5.79 -0.72
N CYS A 41 -0.36 6.78 0.04
CA CYS A 41 0.26 8.10 0.13
C CYS A 41 1.68 8.03 0.70
N ALA A 42 1.92 7.21 1.72
CA ALA A 42 3.26 7.01 2.29
C ALA A 42 4.23 6.43 1.25
N ILE A 43 3.79 5.44 0.47
CA ILE A 43 4.56 4.85 -0.63
C ILE A 43 4.86 5.91 -1.70
N LEU A 44 3.83 6.65 -2.12
CA LEU A 44 3.96 7.68 -3.15
C LEU A 44 4.93 8.80 -2.73
N ASN A 45 4.88 9.21 -1.46
CA ASN A 45 5.80 10.20 -0.90
C ASN A 45 7.25 9.67 -0.88
N ARG A 46 7.46 8.40 -0.52
CA ARG A 46 8.80 7.78 -0.57
C ARG A 46 9.33 7.68 -2.00
N LEU A 47 8.49 7.26 -2.95
CA LEU A 47 8.86 7.22 -4.37
C LEU A 47 9.21 8.62 -4.91
N LYS A 48 8.46 9.65 -4.48
CA LYS A 48 8.73 11.05 -4.83
C LYS A 48 10.09 11.50 -4.27
N ALA A 49 10.35 11.23 -2.99
CA ALA A 49 11.62 11.58 -2.34
C ALA A 49 12.83 10.89 -3.00
N ALA A 50 12.66 9.65 -3.45
CA ALA A 50 13.67 8.88 -4.18
C ALA A 50 13.76 9.24 -5.68
N LYS A 51 12.95 10.17 -6.19
CA LYS A 51 12.84 10.53 -7.63
C LYS A 51 12.54 9.31 -8.54
N LEU A 52 11.74 8.37 -8.06
CA LEU A 52 11.42 7.11 -8.74
C LEU A 52 10.03 7.08 -9.42
N LEU A 53 9.21 8.13 -9.26
CA LEU A 53 7.84 8.14 -9.79
C LEU A 53 7.74 8.01 -11.32
N THR A 54 8.80 8.35 -12.06
CA THR A 54 8.86 8.16 -13.52
C THR A 54 9.24 6.74 -13.94
N GLN A 55 9.73 5.93 -13.01
CA GLN A 55 10.26 4.58 -13.28
C GLN A 55 9.35 3.48 -12.74
N ILE A 56 8.63 3.73 -11.66
CA ILE A 56 7.82 2.70 -10.99
C ILE A 56 6.59 3.33 -10.31
N SER A 57 5.41 2.75 -10.56
CA SER A 57 4.19 3.14 -9.86
C SER A 57 4.12 2.51 -8.45
N PRO A 58 3.34 3.06 -7.52
CA PRO A 58 3.09 2.40 -6.23
C PRO A 58 2.57 0.97 -6.37
N HIS A 59 1.71 0.70 -7.36
CA HIS A 59 1.19 -0.63 -7.64
C HIS A 59 2.29 -1.60 -8.09
N ASP A 60 3.17 -1.17 -9.01
CA ASP A 60 4.29 -1.99 -9.47
C ASP A 60 5.28 -2.29 -8.34
N LEU A 61 5.50 -1.31 -7.45
CA LEU A 61 6.33 -1.50 -6.26
C LEU A 61 5.74 -2.58 -5.36
N LEU A 62 4.45 -2.47 -5.00
CA LEU A 62 3.76 -3.45 -4.17
C LEU A 62 3.79 -4.84 -4.81
N THR A 63 3.54 -4.93 -6.12
CA THR A 63 3.56 -6.20 -6.87
C THR A 63 4.94 -6.86 -6.88
N LYS A 64 6.02 -6.07 -6.92
CA LYS A 64 7.39 -6.61 -6.83
C LYS A 64 7.71 -7.10 -5.42
N PHE A 65 7.30 -6.35 -4.40
CA PHE A 65 7.58 -6.68 -3.01
C PHE A 65 6.71 -7.85 -2.51
N SER A 66 5.47 -8.00 -2.99
CA SER A 66 4.57 -9.09 -2.59
C SER A 66 5.06 -10.49 -2.97
N LYS A 67 6.03 -10.58 -3.89
CA LYS A 67 6.68 -11.86 -4.27
C LYS A 67 7.72 -12.32 -3.26
N VAL A 68 8.13 -11.45 -2.34
CA VAL A 68 9.05 -11.80 -1.26
C VAL A 68 8.23 -12.04 0.00
N TYR A 69 8.27 -13.27 0.51
CA TYR A 69 7.54 -13.65 1.71
C TYR A 69 8.40 -14.51 2.63
N ALA A 70 8.11 -14.43 3.92
CA ALA A 70 8.71 -15.30 4.91
C ALA A 70 7.89 -16.59 5.02
N TYR A 71 8.56 -17.73 5.16
CA TYR A 71 7.95 -19.04 5.35
C TYR A 71 8.63 -19.79 6.49
N GLN A 72 7.90 -20.69 7.14
CA GLN A 72 8.40 -21.45 8.27
C GLN A 72 9.11 -22.72 7.78
N VAL A 73 10.33 -22.94 8.26
CA VAL A 73 11.13 -24.15 8.03
C VAL A 73 11.53 -24.72 9.39
N GLY A 74 10.81 -25.74 9.84
CA GLY A 74 10.97 -26.28 11.20
C GLY A 74 10.72 -25.20 12.25
N GLU A 75 11.69 -24.97 13.13
CA GLU A 75 11.62 -23.92 14.16
C GLU A 75 12.10 -22.55 13.64
N GLY A 76 12.62 -22.46 12.42
CA GLY A 76 13.14 -21.23 11.82
C GLY A 76 12.18 -20.54 10.84
N THR A 77 12.35 -19.23 10.68
CA THR A 77 11.71 -18.46 9.61
C THR A 77 12.74 -18.17 8.51
N GLU A 78 12.45 -18.60 7.28
CA GLU A 78 13.27 -18.30 6.11
C GLU A 78 12.54 -17.31 5.18
N LEU A 79 13.29 -16.55 4.41
CA LEU A 79 12.74 -15.68 3.36
C LEU A 79 12.83 -16.38 2.02
N SER A 80 11.79 -16.21 1.19
CA SER A 80 11.87 -16.57 -0.22
C SER A 80 13.01 -15.80 -0.90
N GLU A 81 13.41 -16.25 -2.09
CA GLU A 81 14.41 -15.54 -2.90
C GLU A 81 14.06 -14.05 -3.01
N VAL A 82 15.02 -13.18 -2.68
CA VAL A 82 14.88 -11.73 -2.82
C VAL A 82 15.57 -11.31 -4.12
N PRO A 83 14.83 -10.98 -5.19
CA PRO A 83 15.44 -10.61 -6.46
C PRO A 83 16.31 -9.36 -6.30
N LYS A 84 17.45 -9.32 -6.99
CA LYS A 84 18.40 -8.18 -6.93
C LYS A 84 17.71 -6.82 -7.15
N ARG A 85 16.78 -6.75 -8.12
CA ARG A 85 16.00 -5.54 -8.41
C ARG A 85 15.15 -5.07 -7.21
N VAL A 86 14.61 -6.00 -6.42
CA VAL A 86 13.82 -5.69 -5.21
C VAL A 86 14.73 -5.17 -4.10
N ARG A 87 15.90 -5.78 -3.92
CA ARG A 87 16.94 -5.31 -2.97
C ARG A 87 17.47 -3.92 -3.34
N ASP A 88 17.68 -3.65 -4.63
CA ASP A 88 18.11 -2.34 -5.14
C ASP A 88 17.03 -1.27 -4.90
N LEU A 89 15.75 -1.60 -5.14
CA LEU A 89 14.63 -0.71 -4.87
C LEU A 89 14.49 -0.41 -3.38
N SER A 90 14.59 -1.43 -2.51
CA SER A 90 14.56 -1.29 -1.05
C SER A 90 15.64 -0.33 -0.54
N ARG A 91 16.87 -0.43 -1.08
CA ARG A 91 17.96 0.51 -0.78
C ARG A 91 17.69 1.92 -1.28
N LYS A 92 17.23 2.08 -2.53
CA LYS A 92 16.87 3.40 -3.10
C LYS A 92 15.75 4.10 -2.33
N LEU A 93 14.83 3.33 -1.75
CA LEU A 93 13.71 3.83 -0.94
C LEU A 93 14.10 4.12 0.52
N ASN A 94 15.37 3.93 0.88
CA ASN A 94 15.88 3.99 2.25
C ASN A 94 15.01 3.15 3.22
N TYR A 95 14.71 1.91 2.78
CA TYR A 95 13.86 0.98 3.52
C TYR A 95 14.45 -0.44 3.45
N PRO A 96 15.62 -0.69 4.07
CA PRO A 96 16.31 -1.99 4.02
C PRO A 96 15.61 -3.01 4.91
N ILE A 97 14.55 -3.64 4.39
CA ILE A 97 13.76 -4.65 5.12
C ILE A 97 14.22 -6.08 4.90
N PHE A 98 15.15 -6.30 3.96
CA PHE A 98 15.69 -7.62 3.68
C PHE A 98 17.06 -7.77 4.33
N PRO A 99 17.36 -8.93 4.94
CA PRO A 99 18.68 -9.19 5.52
C PRO A 99 19.77 -9.14 4.45
N ASN A 100 20.99 -8.77 4.86
CA ASN A 100 22.15 -8.58 3.98
C ASN A 100 22.54 -9.86 3.26
#